data_AF-A0AA37N6Q5-F1
#
_entry.id   AF-A0AA37N6Q5-F1
#
_cell.length_a   1.000
_cell.length_b   1.000
_cell.length_c   1.000
_cell.angle_alpha   90.00
_cell.angle_beta   90.00
_cell.angle_gamma   90.00
#
_symmetry.space_group_name_H-M   'P 1'
#
loop_
_entity.id
_entity.type
_entity.pdbx_description
1 polymer ?
#
loop_
_entity_poly.entity_id
_entity_poly.type
_entity_poly.pdbx_seq_one_letter_code
_entity_poly.pdbx_strand_id
1 'polypeptide(L)' 'MEPKYVLILDFFVGCLNIIRLTDEELRESENYENFEDFLLTIEEKYGFRLNSCQWMVTENLDIHCYQNGEETELNLL' A
#
# COMPACT_ATOMS: atom_id res chain seq x y z
N MET A 1 0.34 -11.98 -10.48
CA MET A 1 -0.50 -11.56 -9.34
C MET A 1 -1.08 -10.22 -9.71
N GLU A 2 -2.40 -10.03 -9.59
CA GLU A 2 -3.02 -8.73 -9.87
C GLU A 2 -2.80 -7.78 -8.67
N PRO A 3 -2.19 -6.60 -8.84
CA PRO A 3 -1.86 -5.70 -7.72
C PRO A 3 -3.07 -4.90 -7.23
N LYS A 4 -4.08 -5.56 -6.68
CA LYS A 4 -5.32 -4.91 -6.20
C LYS A 4 -5.10 -3.98 -5.02
N TYR A 5 -4.16 -4.33 -4.15
CA TYR A 5 -3.77 -3.54 -2.99
C TYR A 5 -2.30 -3.18 -3.07
N VAL A 6 -1.99 -1.93 -2.72
CA VAL A 6 -0.64 -1.44 -2.45
C VAL A 6 -0.54 -1.16 -0.94
N LEU A 7 0.45 -1.78 -0.31
CA LEU A 7 0.79 -1.54 1.09
C LEU A 7 2.03 -0.64 1.12
N ILE A 8 1.92 0.55 1.71
CA ILE A 8 3.03 1.51 1.84
C ILE A 8 3.41 1.62 3.33
N LEU A 9 4.62 1.21 3.67
CA LEU A 9 5.24 1.40 4.98
C LEU A 9 5.98 2.74 4.99
N ASP A 10 5.37 3.78 5.55
CA ASP A 10 5.94 5.13 5.60
C ASP A 10 6.75 5.32 6.90
N PHE A 11 8.08 5.42 6.76
CA PHE A 11 8.98 5.59 7.91
C PHE A 11 9.10 7.04 8.38
N PHE A 12 8.65 8.01 7.58
CA PHE A 12 8.74 9.42 7.93
C PHE A 12 7.71 9.81 8.99
N VAL A 13 6.48 9.30 8.86
CA VAL A 13 5.40 9.53 9.84
C VAL A 13 5.04 8.30 10.66
N GLY A 14 5.57 7.12 10.32
CA GLY A 14 5.31 5.87 11.02
C GLY A 14 3.89 5.34 10.79
N CYS A 15 3.44 5.32 9.53
CA CYS A 15 2.11 4.80 9.17
C CYS A 15 2.17 3.68 8.14
N LEU A 16 1.13 2.86 8.13
CA LEU A 16 0.86 1.89 7.07
C LEU A 16 -0.30 2.44 6.23
N ASN A 17 -0.04 2.80 4.97
CA ASN A 17 -1.10 3.14 4.02
C ASN A 17 -1.53 1.87 3.30
N ILE A 18 -2.84 1.64 3.27
CA ILE A 18 -3.46 0.52 2.57
C ILE A 18 -4.30 1.11 1.44
N ILE A 19 -3.77 1.03 0.22
CA ILE A 19 -4.40 1.60 -0.96
C ILE A 19 -5.01 0.47 -1.77
N ARG A 20 -6.33 0.47 -1.95
CA ARG A 20 -6.98 -0.35 -2.97
C ARG A 20 -7.00 0.44 -4.27
N LEU A 21 -6.33 -0.09 -5.30
CA LEU A 21 -6.32 0.55 -6.62
C LEU A 21 -7.73 0.52 -7.21
N THR A 22 -8.08 1.61 -7.89
CA THR A 22 -9.25 1.63 -8.77
C THR A 22 -9.00 0.83 -10.04
N ASP A 23 -10.06 0.44 -10.75
CA ASP A 23 -9.92 -0.26 -12.04
C ASP A 23 -9.14 0.58 -13.07
N GLU A 24 -9.24 1.91 -12.99
CA GLU A 24 -8.49 2.83 -13.86
C GLU A 24 -7.00 2.83 -13.52
N GLU A 25 -6.65 2.96 -12.24
CA GLU A 25 -5.25 2.90 -11.78
C GLU A 25 -4.61 1.54 -12.04
N LEU A 26 -5.38 0.46 -11.88
CA LEU A 26 -4.90 -0.89 -12.18
C LEU A 26 -4.52 -1.01 -13.66
N ARG A 27 -5.39 -0.55 -14.56
CA ARG A 27 -5.11 -0.52 -16.01
C ARG A 27 -3.94 0.41 -16.35
N GLU A 28 -3.89 1.58 -15.71
CA GLU A 28 -2.81 2.54 -15.94
C GLU A 28 -1.46 1.97 -15.49
N SER A 29 -1.42 1.19 -14.40
CA SER A 29 -0.19 0.56 -13.92
C SER A 29 0.44 -0.41 -14.92
N GLU A 30 -0.33 -0.96 -15.86
CA GLU A 30 0.16 -1.85 -16.93
C GLU A 30 0.95 -1.10 -18.01
N ASN A 31 0.86 0.24 -18.06
CA ASN A 31 1.58 1.08 -19.02
C ASN A 31 3.03 1.38 -18.62
N TYR A 32 3.47 0.94 -17.43
CA TYR A 32 4.79 1.23 -16.88
C TYR A 32 5.68 -0.01 -16.88
N GLU A 33 6.98 0.17 -17.19
CA GLU A 33 7.95 -0.92 -17.15
C GLU A 33 8.20 -1.42 -15.72
N ASN A 34 8.17 -0.50 -14.74
CA ASN A 34 8.29 -0.78 -13.32
C ASN A 34 7.07 -0.24 -12.57
N PHE A 35 6.56 -1.04 -11.64
CA PHE A 35 5.46 -0.63 -10.77
C PHE A 35 5.83 0.56 -9.87
N GLU A 36 7.10 0.72 -9.53
CA GLU A 36 7.59 1.88 -8.78
C GLU A 36 7.37 3.20 -9.54
N ASP A 37 7.52 3.19 -10.88
CA ASP A 37 7.26 4.37 -11.72
C ASP A 37 5.78 4.75 -11.71
N PHE A 38 4.90 3.76 -11.69
CA PHE A 38 3.46 3.98 -11.48
C PHE A 38 3.18 4.58 -10.10
N LEU A 39 3.81 4.08 -9.04
CA LEU A 39 3.62 4.58 -7.68
C LEU A 39 4.00 6.06 -7.53
N LEU A 40 5.04 6.51 -8.23
CA LEU A 40 5.42 7.94 -8.28
C LEU A 40 4.27 8.83 -8.78
N THR A 41 3.41 8.32 -9.67
CA THR A 41 2.30 9.11 -10.23
C THR A 41 1.12 9.30 -9.26
N ILE A 42 1.01 8.45 -8.24
CA ILE A 42 -0.07 8.47 -7.26
C ILE A 42 0.36 8.95 -5.87
N GLU A 43 1.64 9.31 -5.68
CA GLU A 43 2.18 9.84 -4.41
C GLU A 43 1.36 11.00 -3.86
N GLU A 44 1.12 12.03 -4.69
CA GLU A 44 0.37 13.22 -4.28
C GLU A 44 -1.10 12.90 -3.98
N LYS A 45 -1.71 11.99 -4.75
CA LYS A 45 -3.10 11.59 -4.61
C LYS A 45 -3.37 10.92 -3.26
N TYR A 46 -2.46 10.05 -2.82
CA TYR A 46 -2.61 9.29 -1.57
C TYR A 46 -1.76 9.82 -0.40
N GLY A 47 -0.93 10.83 -0.63
CA GLY A 47 -0.22 11.55 0.41
C GLY A 47 0.96 10.79 1.02
N PHE A 48 1.69 10.01 0.23
CA PHE A 48 2.92 9.33 0.68
C PHE A 48 4.16 9.83 -0.09
N ARG A 49 5.36 9.50 0.42
CA ARG A 49 6.64 9.76 -0.27
C ARG A 49 7.38 8.45 -0.47
N LEU A 50 7.36 7.91 -1.67
CA LEU A 50 7.91 6.61 -2.05
C LEU A 50 9.38 6.48 -1.66
N ASN A 51 10.18 7.56 -1.79
CA ASN A 51 11.58 7.59 -1.38
C ASN A 51 11.81 7.40 0.14
N SER A 52 10.76 7.56 0.95
CA SER A 52 10.75 7.41 2.40
C SER A 52 9.89 6.22 2.83
N CYS A 53 9.56 5.32 1.90
CA CYS A 53 8.70 4.18 2.13
C CYS A 53 9.34 2.84 1.69
N GLN A 54 8.82 1.75 2.25
CA GLN A 54 8.86 0.44 1.59
C GLN A 54 7.45 0.10 1.11
N TRP A 55 7.33 -0.76 0.11
CA TRP A 55 6.02 -1.11 -0.42
C TRP A 55 5.94 -2.56 -0.89
N MET A 56 4.71 -3.06 -0.96
CA MET A 56 4.40 -4.32 -1.64
C MET A 56 3.01 -4.25 -2.27
N VAL A 57 2.76 -5.14 -3.24
CA VAL A 57 1.44 -5.33 -3.84
C VAL A 57 0.89 -6.70 -3.48
N THR A 58 -0.43 -6.79 -3.37
CA THR A 58 -1.13 -8.06 -3.18
C THR A 58 -2.50 -8.05 -3.85
N GLU A 59 -2.96 -9.22 -4.27
CA GLU A 59 -4.29 -9.40 -4.83
C GLU A 59 -5.36 -9.49 -3.73
N ASN A 60 -5.05 -10.20 -2.65
CA ASN A 60 -5.92 -10.39 -1.49
C ASN A 60 -5.24 -9.80 -0.26
N LEU A 61 -6.01 -9.16 0.61
CA LEU A 61 -5.50 -8.50 1.80
C LEU A 61 -6.24 -8.99 3.04
N ASP A 62 -5.50 -9.66 3.92
CA ASP A 62 -5.91 -9.97 5.28
C ASP A 62 -4.97 -9.21 6.24
N ILE A 63 -5.54 -8.48 7.18
CA ILE A 63 -4.78 -7.65 8.14
C ILE A 63 -4.92 -8.32 9.50
N HIS A 64 -3.80 -8.77 10.05
CA HIS A 64 -3.74 -9.36 11.39
C HIS A 64 -2.96 -8.42 12.32
N CYS A 65 -3.59 -8.07 13.44
CA CYS A 65 -3.02 -7.19 14.45
C CYS A 65 -2.77 -8.00 15.71
N TYR A 66 -1.66 -7.75 16.41
CA TYR A 66 -1.34 -8.49 17.63
C TYR A 66 -0.94 -7.53 18.74
N GLN A 67 -1.46 -7.76 19.94
CA GLN A 67 -1.06 -7.06 21.16
C GLN A 67 -0.73 -8.10 22.23
N ASN A 68 0.46 -7.98 22.84
CA ASN A 68 0.95 -8.92 23.85
C ASN A 68 1.00 -10.40 23.38
N GLY A 69 1.16 -10.64 22.08
CA GLY A 69 1.24 -11.98 21.50
C GLY A 69 -0.11 -12.62 21.16
N GLU A 70 -1.22 -11.90 21.35
CA GLU A 70 -2.57 -12.36 20.98
C GLU A 70 -3.12 -11.48 19.85
N GLU A 71 -3.88 -12.09 18.94
CA GLU A 71 -4.55 -11.38 17.85
C GLU A 71 -5.62 -10.43 18.41
N THR A 72 -5.69 -9.20 17.90
CA THR A 72 -6.63 -8.16 18.32
C THR A 72 -7.25 -7.47 17.11
N GLU A 73 -8.34 -6.74 17.31
CA GLU A 73 -8.96 -5.95 16.24
C GLU A 73 -8.15 -4.66 15.99
N LEU A 74 -8.04 -4.25 14.72
CA LEU A 74 -7.25 -3.09 14.28
C LEU A 74 -7.68 -1.77 14.95
N ASN A 75 -8.97 -1.61 15.25
CA ASN A 75 -9.56 -0.46 15.93
C ASN A 75 -9.24 -0.40 17.44
N LEU A 76 -8.60 -1.43 18.00
CA LEU A 76 -8.23 -1.51 19.42
C LEU A 76 -6.72 -1.30 19.64
N LEU A 77 -5.94 -1.08 18.57
CA LEU A 77 -4.55 -0.62 18.60
C LEU A 77 -4.48 0.91 18.77
#